data_AF-A0A319DRE6-F1
#
_entry.id   AF-A0A319DRE6-F1
#
_cell.length_a   1.000
_cell.length_b   1.000
_cell.length_c   1.000
_cell.angle_alpha   90.00
_cell.angle_beta   90.00
_cell.angle_gamma   90.00
#
_symmetry.space_group_name_H-M   'P 1'
#
loop_
_entity.id
_entity.type
_entity.pdbx_description
1 polymer ?
#
loop_
_entity_poly.entity_id
_entity_poly.type
_entity_poly.pdbx_seq_one_letter_code
_entity_poly.pdbx_strand_id
1 'polypeptide(L)'
;MGAANDFAHRAMGTILASWLWLYAVAILILALRDRHGPIVRTDPYPVSFNTAQGFKEVYGSQPGVAQFPRDLKTYGPMIPTRDSVWGPISNEAHRRQWRLLAHAFSDRALREQEPRVSSFIDLSISRLRDLAHQSTDIDIRAWLEFAAFDITGDLMFAETFGCLQDGQPHPWMEFIFNSVKGSAILSAIHQSPALAMLQEACTPA
;
A
#
# COMPACT_ATOMS: atom_id res chain seq x y z
N MET A 1 -27.18 -8.73 20.69
CA MET A 1 -25.89 -9.44 20.45
C MET A 1 -25.81 -10.18 19.10
N GLY A 2 -26.91 -10.67 18.52
CA GLY A 2 -26.85 -11.40 17.22
C GLY A 2 -26.53 -10.56 15.98
N ALA A 3 -26.99 -9.31 15.90
CA ALA A 3 -26.81 -8.46 14.71
C ALA A 3 -25.37 -7.94 14.52
N ALA A 4 -24.62 -7.75 15.61
CA ALA A 4 -23.22 -7.31 15.56
C ALA A 4 -22.28 -8.42 15.07
N ASN A 5 -22.56 -9.68 15.45
CA ASN A 5 -21.82 -10.84 14.94
C ASN A 5 -22.12 -11.10 13.45
N ASP A 6 -23.36 -10.91 13.00
CA ASP A 6 -23.73 -11.13 11.60
C ASP A 6 -23.10 -10.08 10.67
N PHE A 7 -22.97 -8.83 11.14
CA PHE A 7 -22.21 -7.79 10.45
C PHE A 7 -20.71 -8.11 10.37
N ALA A 8 -20.11 -8.57 11.47
CA ALA A 8 -18.69 -8.94 11.51
C ALA A 8 -18.37 -10.12 10.56
N HIS A 9 -19.23 -11.14 10.48
CA HIS A 9 -19.06 -12.26 9.56
C HIS A 9 -19.24 -11.86 8.08
N ARG A 10 -20.19 -10.96 7.78
CA ARG A 10 -20.41 -10.44 6.42
C ARG A 10 -19.29 -9.49 5.98
N ALA A 11 -18.79 -8.65 6.88
CA ALA A 11 -17.65 -7.77 6.65
C ALA A 11 -16.35 -8.58 6.44
N MET A 12 -16.16 -9.66 7.20
CA MET A 12 -15.05 -10.59 6.99
C MET A 12 -15.11 -11.25 5.61
N GLY A 13 -16.30 -11.61 5.13
CA GLY A 13 -16.54 -12.16 3.80
C GLY A 13 -16.22 -11.19 2.67
N THR A 14 -16.56 -9.90 2.80
CA THR A 14 -16.23 -8.87 1.80
C THR A 14 -14.77 -8.45 1.84
N ILE A 15 -14.13 -8.47 3.01
CA ILE A 15 -12.69 -8.28 3.17
C ILE A 15 -11.94 -9.43 2.48
N LEU A 16 -12.32 -10.68 2.76
CA LEU A 16 -11.75 -11.86 2.10
C LEU A 16 -12.01 -11.84 0.59
N ALA A 17 -13.20 -11.46 0.15
CA ALA A 17 -13.53 -11.37 -1.28
C ALA A 17 -12.73 -10.28 -1.99
N SER A 18 -12.46 -9.14 -1.34
CA SER A 18 -11.66 -8.05 -1.95
C SER A 18 -10.17 -8.35 -1.92
N TRP A 19 -9.68 -9.05 -0.89
CA TRP A 19 -8.34 -9.62 -0.85
C TRP A 19 -8.16 -10.69 -1.93
N LEU A 20 -9.12 -11.61 -2.04
CA LEU A 20 -9.16 -12.57 -3.15
C LEU A 20 -9.24 -11.83 -4.46
N TRP A 21 -9.99 -10.75 -4.59
CA TRP A 21 -10.16 -10.06 -5.87
C TRP A 21 -8.87 -9.37 -6.32
N LEU A 22 -8.19 -8.62 -5.45
CA LEU A 22 -6.90 -7.99 -5.83
C LEU A 22 -5.79 -9.01 -6.09
N TYR A 23 -5.65 -10.02 -5.23
CA TYR A 23 -4.66 -11.08 -5.44
C TYR A 23 -5.03 -11.99 -6.62
N ALA A 24 -6.29 -12.38 -6.77
CA ALA A 24 -6.74 -13.21 -7.89
C ALA A 24 -6.71 -12.45 -9.20
N VAL A 25 -6.98 -11.15 -9.24
CA VAL A 25 -6.80 -10.35 -10.47
C VAL A 25 -5.33 -10.33 -10.87
N ALA A 26 -4.41 -10.07 -9.94
CA ALA A 26 -2.98 -10.12 -10.24
C ALA A 26 -2.53 -11.52 -10.73
N ILE A 27 -2.92 -12.57 -10.01
CA ILE A 27 -2.61 -13.97 -10.37
C ILE A 27 -3.27 -14.37 -11.70
N LEU A 28 -4.51 -13.97 -11.94
CA LEU A 28 -5.24 -14.22 -13.18
C LEU A 28 -4.57 -13.52 -14.35
N ILE A 29 -4.17 -12.25 -14.18
CA ILE A 29 -3.42 -11.50 -15.19
C ILE A 29 -2.11 -12.22 -15.52
N LEU A 30 -1.39 -12.72 -14.51
CA LEU A 30 -0.18 -13.52 -14.73
C LEU A 30 -0.49 -14.81 -15.51
N ALA A 31 -1.50 -15.58 -15.09
CA ALA A 31 -1.90 -16.81 -15.79
C ALA A 31 -2.36 -16.54 -17.24
N LEU A 32 -3.06 -15.43 -17.47
CA LEU A 32 -3.46 -14.99 -18.81
C LEU A 32 -2.25 -14.60 -19.65
N ARG A 33 -1.24 -13.94 -19.05
CA ARG A 33 0.02 -13.61 -19.74
C ARG A 33 0.80 -14.86 -20.13
N ASP A 34 0.84 -15.86 -19.25
CA ASP A 34 1.51 -17.13 -19.55
C ASP A 34 0.86 -17.85 -20.74
N ARG A 35 -0.47 -17.74 -20.89
CA ARG A 35 -1.23 -18.38 -21.97
C ARG A 35 -1.26 -17.58 -23.27
N HIS A 36 -1.41 -16.26 -23.19
CA HIS A 36 -1.71 -15.39 -24.33
C HIS A 36 -0.56 -14.48 -24.74
N GLY A 37 0.53 -14.46 -23.96
CA GLY A 37 1.70 -13.62 -24.19
C GLY A 37 1.74 -12.37 -23.30
N PRO A 38 2.80 -11.56 -23.42
CA PRO A 38 3.13 -10.51 -22.45
C PRO A 38 2.19 -9.29 -22.48
N ILE A 39 1.26 -9.22 -23.43
CA ILE A 39 0.28 -8.13 -23.58
C ILE A 39 -1.11 -8.76 -23.60
N VAL A 40 -1.92 -8.40 -22.61
CA VAL A 40 -3.28 -8.95 -22.47
C VAL A 40 -4.26 -7.85 -22.15
N ARG A 41 -5.41 -7.85 -22.83
CA ARG A 41 -6.52 -6.96 -22.51
C ARG A 41 -7.36 -7.59 -21.41
N THR A 42 -7.57 -6.90 -20.30
CA THR A 42 -8.24 -7.45 -19.11
C THR A 42 -9.68 -7.00 -18.97
N ASP A 43 -10.07 -5.91 -19.62
CA ASP A 43 -11.41 -5.32 -19.63
C ASP A 43 -11.54 -4.48 -20.93
N PRO A 44 -12.74 -4.01 -21.36
CA PRO A 44 -12.87 -3.22 -22.59
C PRO A 44 -11.87 -2.07 -22.77
N TYR A 45 -11.40 -1.46 -21.67
CA TYR A 45 -10.51 -0.30 -21.71
C TYR A 45 -9.05 -0.57 -21.28
N PRO A 46 -8.75 -1.24 -20.15
CA PRO A 46 -7.38 -1.42 -19.69
C PRO A 46 -6.66 -2.55 -20.42
N VAL A 47 -5.38 -2.30 -20.70
CA VAL A 47 -4.45 -3.26 -21.29
C VAL A 47 -3.29 -3.45 -20.34
N SER A 48 -2.94 -4.71 -20.10
CA SER A 48 -1.92 -5.14 -19.19
C SER A 48 -0.64 -5.46 -19.97
N PHE A 49 0.45 -4.75 -19.67
CA PHE A 49 1.76 -4.92 -20.32
C PHE A 49 2.77 -5.58 -19.38
N ASN A 50 3.55 -6.52 -19.91
CA ASN A 50 4.68 -7.15 -19.23
C ASN A 50 5.93 -7.17 -20.12
N THR A 51 6.30 -6.03 -20.68
CA THR A 51 7.50 -5.88 -21.51
C THR A 51 8.31 -4.68 -21.05
N ALA A 52 9.64 -4.74 -21.23
CA ALA A 52 10.54 -3.62 -20.91
C ALA A 52 10.18 -2.37 -21.73
N GLN A 53 9.77 -2.56 -23.00
CA GLN A 53 9.31 -1.48 -23.87
C GLN A 53 8.03 -0.83 -23.32
N GLY A 54 7.03 -1.62 -22.92
CA GLY A 54 5.79 -1.11 -22.34
C GLY A 54 6.02 -0.33 -21.05
N PHE A 55 6.95 -0.79 -20.20
CA PHE A 55 7.33 -0.03 -19.00
C PHE A 55 7.89 1.36 -19.35
N LYS A 56 8.79 1.44 -20.34
CA LYS A 56 9.37 2.72 -20.80
C LYS A 56 8.34 3.62 -21.49
N GLU A 57 7.39 3.04 -22.23
CA GLU A 57 6.32 3.79 -22.89
C GLU A 57 5.31 4.36 -21.90
N VAL A 58 4.94 3.59 -20.86
CA VAL A 58 3.94 3.99 -19.87
C VAL A 58 4.53 4.90 -18.79
N TYR A 59 5.70 4.55 -18.25
CA TYR A 59 6.30 5.23 -17.09
C TYR A 59 7.53 6.08 -17.43
N GLY A 60 8.13 5.90 -18.61
CA GLY A 60 9.31 6.65 -19.02
C GLY A 60 9.00 8.11 -19.31
N SER A 61 9.91 9.00 -18.93
CA SER A 61 9.84 10.40 -19.32
C SER A 61 10.24 10.54 -20.79
N GLN A 62 9.34 11.08 -21.62
CA GLN A 62 9.58 11.32 -23.04
C GLN A 62 9.33 12.81 -23.36
N PRO A 63 10.26 13.48 -24.08
CA PRO A 63 10.06 14.87 -24.49
C PRO A 63 8.75 15.03 -25.29
N GLY A 64 7.90 15.96 -24.86
CA GLY A 64 6.64 16.27 -25.53
C GLY A 64 5.47 15.31 -25.26
N VAL A 65 5.67 14.24 -24.48
CA VAL A 65 4.59 13.32 -24.08
C VAL A 65 4.26 13.52 -22.61
N ALA A 66 2.99 13.80 -22.32
CA ALA A 66 2.52 13.89 -20.94
C ALA A 66 2.46 12.50 -20.31
N GLN A 67 2.89 12.38 -19.05
CA GLN A 67 2.73 11.14 -18.28
C GLN A 67 1.24 10.84 -18.08
N PHE A 68 0.88 9.56 -18.07
CA PHE A 68 -0.48 9.15 -17.79
C PHE A 68 -0.91 9.61 -16.39
N PRO A 69 -2.11 10.19 -16.24
CA PRO A 69 -2.65 10.49 -14.93
C PRO A 69 -2.88 9.18 -14.16
N ARG A 70 -2.80 9.25 -12.84
CA ARG A 70 -3.20 8.12 -12.00
C ARG A 70 -4.70 7.88 -12.12
N ASP A 71 -5.08 6.61 -12.15
CA ASP A 71 -6.48 6.22 -12.26
C ASP A 71 -7.28 6.64 -11.03
N LEU A 72 -8.35 7.41 -11.24
CA LEU A 72 -9.23 7.88 -10.18
C LEU A 72 -10.02 6.75 -9.52
N LYS A 73 -10.31 5.65 -10.21
CA LYS A 73 -11.02 4.51 -9.61
C LYS A 73 -10.12 3.74 -8.64
N THR A 74 -8.84 3.64 -8.98
CA THR A 74 -7.83 2.99 -8.14
C THR A 74 -7.41 3.89 -6.96
N TYR A 75 -7.03 5.14 -7.24
CA TYR A 75 -6.39 6.00 -6.27
C TYR A 75 -7.36 6.98 -5.57
N GLY A 76 -8.54 7.24 -6.13
CA GLY A 76 -9.55 8.16 -5.58
C GLY A 76 -10.15 7.76 -4.23
N PRO A 77 -10.41 6.47 -3.97
CA PRO A 77 -10.89 5.95 -2.68
C PRO A 77 -9.92 6.10 -1.50
N MET A 78 -8.66 6.48 -1.75
CA MET A 78 -7.59 6.46 -0.74
C MET A 78 -7.59 7.72 0.13
N ILE A 79 -8.62 7.88 0.96
CA ILE A 79 -8.74 8.93 1.98
C ILE A 79 -7.87 8.52 3.18
N PRO A 80 -7.03 9.41 3.77
CA PRO A 80 -6.89 10.86 3.51
C PRO A 80 -5.87 11.22 2.42
N THR A 81 -5.18 10.25 1.85
CA THR A 81 -4.04 10.45 0.94
C THR A 81 -4.40 10.91 -0.48
N ARG A 82 -5.68 11.17 -0.78
CA ARG A 82 -6.17 11.55 -2.11
C ARG A 82 -5.43 12.78 -2.68
N ASP A 83 -5.14 13.78 -1.86
CA ASP A 83 -4.45 15.00 -2.28
C ASP A 83 -2.94 14.99 -1.98
N SER A 84 -2.40 13.81 -1.67
CA SER A 84 -0.97 13.60 -1.36
C SER A 84 -0.16 13.20 -2.60
N VAL A 85 1.15 13.11 -2.43
CA VAL A 85 2.10 12.57 -3.42
C VAL A 85 1.73 11.16 -3.88
N TRP A 86 0.94 10.41 -3.11
CA TRP A 86 0.47 9.07 -3.48
C TRP A 86 -0.90 9.06 -4.16
N GLY A 87 -1.73 10.09 -3.98
CA GLY A 87 -3.11 10.15 -4.50
C GLY A 87 -3.22 10.55 -5.98
N PRO A 88 -4.43 10.60 -6.55
CA PRO A 88 -4.66 10.89 -7.96
C PRO A 88 -4.63 12.39 -8.27
N ILE A 89 -3.53 13.05 -7.92
CA ILE A 89 -3.29 14.46 -8.21
C ILE A 89 -2.71 14.65 -9.61
N SER A 90 -2.80 15.87 -10.14
CA SER A 90 -2.21 16.20 -11.44
C SER A 90 -0.69 16.01 -11.43
N ASN A 91 -0.10 15.69 -12.59
CA ASN A 91 1.35 15.56 -12.73
C ASN A 91 2.11 16.84 -12.31
N GLU A 92 1.49 17.99 -12.45
CA GLU A 92 2.04 19.26 -11.95
C GLU A 92 2.02 19.34 -10.43
N ALA A 93 0.88 19.05 -9.79
CA ALA A 93 0.76 19.02 -8.34
C ALA A 93 1.71 17.98 -7.73
N HIS A 94 1.79 16.79 -8.34
CA HIS A 94 2.72 15.74 -7.95
C HIS A 94 4.18 16.22 -8.02
N ARG A 95 4.61 16.79 -9.15
CA ARG A 95 5.97 17.33 -9.29
C ARG A 95 6.25 18.42 -8.25
N ARG A 96 5.28 19.31 -7.99
CA ARG A 96 5.42 20.37 -6.98
C ARG A 96 5.63 19.79 -5.59
N GLN A 97 4.78 18.87 -5.14
CA GLN A 97 4.89 18.24 -3.83
C GLN A 97 6.15 17.38 -3.71
N TRP A 98 6.47 16.57 -4.72
CA TRP A 98 7.67 15.73 -4.72
C TRP A 98 8.95 16.56 -4.60
N ARG A 99 9.05 17.72 -5.27
CA ARG A 99 10.22 18.61 -5.13
C ARG A 99 10.46 19.05 -3.69
N LEU A 100 9.40 19.25 -2.90
CA LEU A 100 9.53 19.62 -1.49
C LEU A 100 10.12 18.49 -0.66
N LEU A 101 9.77 17.24 -0.97
CA LEU A 101 10.24 16.05 -0.25
C LEU A 101 11.60 15.55 -0.75
N ALA A 102 11.94 15.78 -2.01
CA ALA A 102 13.10 15.18 -2.66
C ALA A 102 14.44 15.44 -1.94
N HIS A 103 14.58 16.58 -1.26
CA HIS A 103 15.78 16.90 -0.48
C HIS A 103 16.04 15.92 0.68
N ALA A 104 14.98 15.45 1.34
CA ALA A 104 15.07 14.46 2.41
C ALA A 104 15.54 13.08 1.92
N PHE A 105 15.44 12.81 0.61
CA PHE A 105 15.87 11.57 -0.03
C PHE A 105 17.17 11.74 -0.85
N SER A 106 17.92 12.82 -0.64
CA SER A 106 19.22 13.01 -1.29
C SER A 106 20.29 12.07 -0.69
N ASP A 107 21.32 11.70 -1.47
CA ASP A 107 22.42 10.84 -0.98
C ASP A 107 23.06 11.37 0.32
N ARG A 108 23.21 12.70 0.40
CA ARG A 108 23.70 13.35 1.62
C ARG A 108 22.75 13.15 2.81
N ALA A 109 21.46 13.43 2.64
CA ALA A 109 20.47 13.27 3.71
C ALA A 109 20.37 11.82 4.17
N LEU A 110 20.42 10.86 3.24
CA LEU A 110 20.42 9.43 3.55
C LEU A 110 21.64 9.02 4.37
N ARG A 111 22.84 9.53 4.04
CA ARG A 111 24.06 9.28 4.84
C ARG A 111 23.98 9.92 6.22
N GLU A 112 23.38 11.10 6.33
CA GLU A 112 23.17 11.77 7.62
C GLU A 112 22.15 11.00 8.51
N GLN A 113 21.20 10.29 7.90
CA GLN A 113 20.19 9.47 8.59
C GLN A 113 20.64 8.03 8.89
N GLU A 114 21.67 7.52 8.22
CA GLU A 114 22.14 6.13 8.35
C GLU A 114 22.37 5.69 9.81
N PRO A 115 23.07 6.47 10.68
CA PRO A 115 23.33 6.02 12.05
C PRO A 115 22.04 5.82 12.86
N ARG A 116 21.01 6.61 12.57
CA ARG A 116 19.70 6.54 13.22
C ARG A 116 18.95 5.29 12.78
N VAL A 117 18.92 5.01 11.48
CA VAL A 117 18.32 3.78 10.95
C VAL A 117 19.05 2.53 11.47
N SER A 118 20.38 2.54 11.46
CA SER A 118 21.22 1.44 11.96
C SER A 118 20.92 1.11 13.43
N SER A 119 20.64 2.11 14.26
CA SER A 119 20.24 1.87 15.66
C SER A 119 18.94 1.07 15.82
N PHE A 120 17.95 1.27 14.94
CA PHE A 120 16.71 0.49 14.94
C PHE A 120 16.93 -0.94 14.44
N ILE A 121 17.82 -1.12 13.46
CA ILE A 121 18.21 -2.44 12.97
C ILE A 121 18.94 -3.22 14.06
N ASP A 122 19.89 -2.59 14.75
CA ASP A 122 20.61 -3.20 15.88
C ASP A 122 19.66 -3.61 17.00
N LEU A 123 18.69 -2.74 17.33
CA LEU A 123 17.63 -3.06 18.29
C LEU A 123 16.79 -4.26 17.83
N SER A 124 16.38 -4.28 16.56
CA SER A 124 15.59 -5.38 15.99
C SER A 124 16.34 -6.70 16.09
N ILE A 125 17.62 -6.73 15.72
CA ILE A 125 18.49 -7.91 15.80
C ILE A 125 18.67 -8.36 17.24
N SER A 126 18.89 -7.42 18.18
CA SER A 126 19.02 -7.75 19.60
C SER A 126 17.77 -8.44 20.13
N ARG A 127 16.59 -7.88 19.87
CA ARG A 127 15.32 -8.44 20.37
C ARG A 127 15.01 -9.79 19.76
N LEU A 128 15.25 -9.95 18.46
CA LEU A 128 15.11 -11.24 17.77
C LEU A 128 16.06 -12.30 18.35
N ARG A 129 17.30 -11.92 18.71
CA ARG A 129 18.24 -12.83 19.36
C ARG A 129 17.73 -13.28 20.74
N ASP A 130 17.22 -12.35 21.54
CA ASP A 130 16.67 -12.66 22.86
C ASP A 130 15.49 -13.64 22.77
N LEU A 131 14.61 -13.46 21.78
CA LEU A 131 13.49 -14.37 21.53
C LEU A 131 13.93 -15.73 21.00
N ALA A 132 14.95 -15.78 20.14
CA ALA A 132 15.48 -17.03 19.62
C ALA A 132 16.06 -17.90 20.75
N HIS A 133 16.67 -17.30 21.77
CA HIS A 133 17.14 -18.02 22.95
C HIS A 133 16.01 -18.61 23.81
N GLN A 134 14.79 -18.08 23.70
CA GLN A 134 13.62 -18.55 24.44
C GLN A 134 12.89 -19.71 23.74
N SER A 135 13.36 -20.14 22.55
CA SER A 135 12.72 -21.20 21.75
C SER A 135 11.25 -20.92 21.40
N THR A 136 10.91 -19.65 21.24
CA THR A 136 9.57 -19.18 20.84
C THR A 136 9.50 -19.09 19.31
N ASP A 137 8.35 -19.41 18.72
CA ASP A 137 8.08 -19.10 17.32
C ASP A 137 8.07 -17.59 17.10
N ILE A 138 8.83 -17.12 16.10
CA ILE A 138 8.99 -15.69 15.82
C ILE A 138 8.33 -15.36 14.48
N ASP A 139 7.35 -14.46 14.50
CA ASP A 139 6.79 -13.87 13.28
C ASP A 139 7.73 -12.78 12.73
N ILE A 140 8.62 -13.16 11.80
CA ILE A 140 9.55 -12.22 11.15
C ILE A 140 8.81 -11.11 10.40
N ARG A 141 7.61 -11.37 9.86
CA ARG A 141 6.84 -10.31 9.19
C ARG A 141 6.50 -9.20 10.18
N ALA A 142 5.99 -9.55 11.36
CA ALA A 142 5.64 -8.57 12.39
C ALA A 142 6.86 -7.73 12.81
N TRP A 143 8.03 -8.37 12.99
CA TRP A 143 9.26 -7.66 13.36
C TRP A 143 9.77 -6.71 12.27
N LEU A 144 9.64 -7.07 11.00
CA LEU A 144 9.95 -6.17 9.89
C LEU A 144 8.97 -4.99 9.81
N GLU A 145 7.68 -5.24 10.09
CA GLU A 145 6.65 -4.21 10.17
C GLU A 145 6.92 -3.24 11.34
N PHE A 146 7.32 -3.74 12.52
CA PHE A 146 7.74 -2.93 13.67
C PHE A 146 8.93 -2.05 13.35
N ALA A 147 9.98 -2.62 12.74
CA ALA A 147 11.16 -1.87 12.34
C ALA A 147 10.82 -0.76 11.34
N ALA A 148 10.07 -1.08 10.29
CA ALA A 148 9.66 -0.10 9.29
C ALA A 148 8.83 1.04 9.90
N PHE A 149 7.96 0.73 10.86
CA PHE A 149 7.08 1.70 11.49
C PHE A 149 7.81 2.62 12.46
N ASP A 150 8.66 2.08 13.33
CA ASP A 150 9.47 2.89 14.25
C ASP A 150 10.47 3.77 13.47
N ILE A 151 11.15 3.22 12.45
CA ILE A 151 12.05 3.99 11.57
C ILE A 151 11.29 5.12 10.88
N THR A 152 10.12 4.83 10.29
CA THR A 152 9.35 5.86 9.58
C THR A 152 8.81 6.91 10.53
N GLY A 153 8.32 6.51 11.71
CA GLY A 153 7.86 7.42 12.75
C GLY A 153 8.94 8.39 13.19
N ASP A 154 10.12 7.86 13.47
CA ASP A 154 11.24 8.65 13.95
C ASP A 154 11.78 9.59 12.84
N LEU A 155 11.86 9.13 11.60
CA LEU A 155 12.28 9.98 10.48
C LEU A 155 11.27 11.07 10.10
N MET A 156 9.97 10.81 10.24
CA MET A 156 8.91 11.76 9.84
C MET A 156 8.49 12.70 10.96
N PHE A 157 8.46 12.22 12.21
CA PHE A 157 7.88 12.91 13.36
C PHE A 157 8.88 13.12 14.51
N ALA A 158 10.12 12.63 14.39
CA ALA A 158 11.09 12.59 15.48
C ALA A 158 10.57 11.86 16.75
N GLU A 159 9.64 10.92 16.55
CA GLU A 159 9.03 10.13 17.60
C GLU A 159 9.10 8.63 17.24
N THR A 160 9.51 7.81 18.20
CA THR A 160 9.40 6.36 18.08
C THR A 160 8.07 5.87 18.63
N PHE A 161 7.45 4.90 17.97
CA PHE A 161 6.22 4.27 18.45
C PHE A 161 6.47 3.13 19.43
N GLY A 162 7.75 2.74 19.63
CA GLY A 162 8.15 1.73 20.59
C GLY A 162 7.85 0.29 20.16
N CYS A 163 7.45 0.05 18.90
CA CYS A 163 7.02 -1.28 18.45
C CYS A 163 8.13 -2.33 18.62
N LEU A 164 9.38 -1.97 18.33
CA LEU A 164 10.54 -2.85 18.50
C LEU A 164 10.90 -3.09 19.97
N GLN A 165 10.75 -2.08 20.81
CA GLN A 165 11.05 -2.18 22.24
C GLN A 165 10.04 -3.12 22.91
N ASP A 166 8.76 -2.87 22.67
CA ASP A 166 7.66 -3.61 23.29
C ASP A 166 7.44 -4.98 22.62
N GLY A 167 7.87 -5.13 21.35
CA GLY A 167 7.61 -6.32 20.55
C GLY A 167 6.13 -6.48 20.22
N GLN A 168 5.39 -5.38 20.12
CA GLN A 168 3.95 -5.34 19.91
C GLN A 168 3.58 -4.22 18.91
N PRO A 169 2.50 -4.38 18.12
CA PRO A 169 2.05 -3.35 17.20
C PRO A 169 1.50 -2.13 17.96
N HIS A 170 1.93 -0.93 17.57
CA HIS A 170 1.27 0.30 18.03
C HIS A 170 -0.13 0.43 17.40
N PRO A 171 -1.17 0.94 18.10
CA PRO A 171 -2.53 1.05 17.55
C PRO A 171 -2.64 1.78 16.20
N TRP A 172 -1.75 2.76 15.95
CA TRP A 172 -1.67 3.44 14.65
C TRP A 172 -1.30 2.52 13.49
N MET A 173 -0.45 1.50 13.73
CA MET A 173 -0.08 0.52 12.72
C MET A 173 -1.30 -0.27 12.26
N GLU A 174 -2.11 -0.77 13.20
CA GLU A 174 -3.35 -1.48 12.89
C GLU A 174 -4.34 -0.59 12.15
N PHE A 175 -4.49 0.66 12.61
CA PHE A 175 -5.35 1.64 11.95
C PHE A 175 -4.93 1.89 10.49
N ILE A 176 -3.64 2.08 10.22
CA ILE A 176 -3.10 2.30 8.88
C ILE A 176 -3.34 1.08 8.00
N PHE A 177 -3.00 -0.12 8.48
CA PHE A 177 -3.23 -1.34 7.70
C PHE A 177 -4.70 -1.58 7.40
N ASN A 178 -5.60 -1.35 8.36
CA ASN A 178 -7.03 -1.47 8.16
C ASN A 178 -7.58 -0.40 7.19
N SER A 179 -7.04 0.82 7.24
CA SER A 179 -7.41 1.90 6.30
C SER A 179 -6.97 1.60 4.87
N VAL A 180 -5.78 1.03 4.68
CA VAL A 180 -5.28 0.59 3.37
C VAL A 180 -6.16 -0.55 2.84
N LYS A 181 -6.50 -1.55 3.67
CA LYS A 181 -7.43 -2.63 3.31
C LYS A 181 -8.81 -2.08 2.93
N GLY A 182 -9.34 -1.13 3.69
CA GLY A 182 -10.61 -0.46 3.40
C GLY A 182 -10.60 0.26 2.05
N SER A 183 -9.54 1.00 1.77
CA SER A 183 -9.37 1.72 0.49
C SER A 183 -9.29 0.76 -0.70
N ALA A 184 -8.61 -0.38 -0.53
CA ALA A 184 -8.53 -1.45 -1.52
C ALA A 184 -9.91 -2.07 -1.84
N ILE A 185 -10.72 -2.33 -0.81
CA ILE A 185 -12.11 -2.82 -0.97
C ILE A 185 -12.95 -1.80 -1.73
N LEU A 186 -12.89 -0.52 -1.33
CA LEU A 186 -13.66 0.54 -1.96
C LEU A 186 -13.25 0.73 -3.43
N SER A 187 -11.96 0.61 -3.73
CA SER A 187 -11.47 0.60 -5.11
C SER A 187 -12.02 -0.56 -5.94
N ALA A 188 -12.07 -1.77 -5.38
CA ALA A 188 -12.65 -2.92 -6.07
C ALA A 188 -14.14 -2.72 -6.36
N ILE A 189 -14.90 -2.16 -5.42
CA ILE A 189 -16.31 -1.83 -5.59
C ILE A 189 -16.50 -0.82 -6.73
N HIS A 190 -15.70 0.25 -6.74
CA HIS A 190 -15.78 1.29 -7.78
C HIS A 190 -15.37 0.80 -9.19
N GLN A 191 -14.64 -0.31 -9.28
CA GLN A 191 -14.29 -0.92 -10.57
C GLN A 191 -15.45 -1.73 -11.17
N SER A 192 -16.45 -2.13 -10.37
CA SER A 192 -17.64 -2.85 -10.82
C SER A 192 -18.90 -1.96 -10.74
N PRO A 193 -19.52 -1.58 -11.87
CA PRO A 193 -20.72 -0.74 -11.86
C PRO A 193 -21.86 -1.31 -11.00
N ALA A 194 -22.04 -2.63 -11.02
CA ALA A 194 -23.09 -3.29 -10.24
C ALA A 194 -22.85 -3.20 -8.72
N LEU A 195 -21.59 -3.30 -8.27
CA LEU A 195 -21.25 -3.19 -6.85
C LEU A 195 -21.30 -1.73 -6.37
N ALA A 196 -20.88 -0.78 -7.22
CA ALA A 196 -21.00 0.65 -6.92
C ALA A 196 -22.46 1.08 -6.69
N MET A 197 -23.40 0.59 -7.52
CA MET A 197 -24.83 0.85 -7.32
C MET A 197 -25.38 0.29 -6.00
N LEU A 198 -24.90 -0.87 -5.56
CA LEU A 198 -25.28 -1.46 -4.28
C LEU A 198 -24.74 -0.65 -3.09
N GLN A 199 -23.52 -0.12 -3.20
CA GLN A 199 -22.96 0.75 -2.17
C GLN A 199 -23.80 2.01 -1.98
N GLU A 200 -24.15 2.71 -3.07
CA GLU A 200 -25.00 3.91 -3.01
C GLU A 200 -26.38 3.62 -2.39
N ALA A 201 -26.92 2.41 -2.62
CA ALA A 201 -28.19 1.98 -2.01
C ALA A 201 -28.05 1.64 -0.50
N CYS A 202 -26.90 1.14 -0.05
CA CYS A 202 -26.66 0.72 1.33
C CYS A 202 -26.09 1.83 2.24
N THR A 203 -25.41 2.83 1.68
CA THR A 203 -24.94 4.02 2.41
C THR A 203 -25.58 5.27 1.81
N PRO A 204 -26.86 5.56 2.13
CA PRO A 204 -27.43 6.86 1.80
C PRO A 204 -26.68 7.95 2.58
N ALA A 205 -26.51 9.11 1.93
CA ALA A 205 -25.78 10.26 2.44
C ALA A 205 -26.29 10.76 3.82
#